data_AF-A0A644TH77-F1
#
_entry.id   AF-A0A644TH77-F1
#
_cell.length_a   1.000
_cell.length_b   1.000
_cell.length_c   1.000
_cell.angle_alpha   90.00
_cell.angle_beta   90.00
_cell.angle_gamma   90.00
#
_symmetry.space_group_name_H-M   'P 1'
#
loop_
_entity.id
_entity.type
_entity.pdbx_description
1 polymer ?
#
loop_
_entity_poly.entity_id
_entity_poly.type
_entity_poly.pdbx_seq_one_letter_code
_entity_poly.pdbx_strand_id
1 'polypeptide(L)'
;MLYVTLLFTLVFAFLIAAFALQNSMIVNVNFMVWNLQTSLVLVILGAATLGFLMALSLQLYGQMKLRYQLYKAGAHIKKLEEQLAQAKQPEATQDAAISTPPPSNPPV
;
A
#
# COMPACT_ATOMS: atom_id res chain seq x y z
N MET A 1 -3.54 25.72 -8.98
CA MET A 1 -3.59 24.28 -9.32
C MET A 1 -5.02 23.76 -9.34
N LEU A 2 -5.78 23.78 -8.24
CA LEU A 2 -7.18 23.30 -8.17
C LEU A 2 -8.10 23.88 -9.27
N TYR A 3 -8.11 25.20 -9.47
CA TYR A 3 -8.95 25.84 -10.49
C TYR A 3 -8.63 25.39 -11.92
N VAL A 4 -7.36 25.14 -12.23
CA VAL A 4 -6.94 24.64 -13.55
C VAL A 4 -7.45 23.21 -13.76
N THR A 5 -7.35 22.36 -12.73
CA THR A 5 -7.91 21.00 -12.77
C THR A 5 -9.43 21.04 -12.92
N LEU A 6 -10.14 21.89 -12.17
CA LEU A 6 -11.59 22.03 -12.28
C LEU A 6 -12.03 22.51 -13.68
N LEU A 7 -11.32 23.49 -14.25
CA LEU A 7 -11.59 23.96 -15.61
C LEU A 7 -11.40 22.84 -16.63
N PHE A 8 -10.31 22.07 -16.52
CA PHE A 8 -10.04 20.95 -17.42
C PHE A 8 -11.09 19.84 -17.28
N THR A 9 -11.48 19.49 -16.04
CA THR A 9 -12.56 18.52 -15.79
C THR A 9 -13.89 19.00 -16.35
N LEU A 10 -14.21 20.30 -16.23
CA LEU A 10 -15.44 20.87 -16.78
C LEU A 10 -15.48 20.77 -18.31
N VAL A 11 -14.39 21.18 -18.98
CA VAL A 11 -14.28 21.06 -20.44
C VAL A 11 -14.41 19.59 -20.87
N PHE A 12 -13.74 18.68 -20.16
CA PHE A 12 -13.82 17.25 -20.44
C PHE A 12 -15.24 16.69 -20.23
N ALA A 13 -15.96 17.14 -19.20
CA ALA A 13 -17.34 16.76 -18.96
C ALA A 13 -18.27 17.20 -20.11
N PHE A 14 -18.09 18.41 -20.65
CA PHE A 14 -18.81 18.87 -21.84
C PHE A 14 -18.51 18.00 -23.07
N LEU A 15 -17.25 17.59 -23.28
CA LEU A 15 -16.88 16.68 -24.37
C LEU A 15 -17.56 15.32 -24.23
N ILE A 16 -17.57 14.74 -23.03
CA ILE A 16 -18.29 13.48 -22.76
C ILE A 16 -19.78 13.65 -23.03
N ALA A 17 -20.40 14.74 -22.60
CA ALA A 17 -21.82 15.00 -22.82
C ALA A 17 -22.15 15.15 -24.32
N ALA A 18 -21.32 15.87 -25.08
CA ALA A 18 -21.47 16.00 -26.53
C ALA A 18 -21.30 14.64 -27.23
N PHE A 19 -20.28 13.85 -26.82
CA PHE A 19 -20.08 12.50 -27.31
C PHE A 19 -21.30 11.60 -27.02
N ALA A 20 -21.87 11.71 -25.82
CA ALA A 20 -23.06 10.96 -25.41
C ALA A 20 -24.28 11.29 -26.27
N LEU A 21 -24.49 12.58 -26.54
CA LEU A 21 -25.60 13.06 -27.37
C LEU A 21 -25.47 12.60 -28.82
N GLN A 22 -24.26 12.63 -29.39
CA GLN A 22 -24.02 12.17 -30.76
C GLN A 22 -24.11 10.65 -30.90
N ASN A 23 -23.72 9.91 -29.85
CA ASN A 23 -23.73 8.45 -29.84
C ASN A 23 -24.93 7.90 -29.03
N SER A 24 -26.07 8.59 -29.09
CA SER A 24 -27.31 8.17 -28.42
C SER A 24 -28.02 7.00 -29.12
N MET A 25 -27.39 6.40 -30.13
CA MET A 25 -27.92 5.24 -30.83
C MET A 25 -28.14 4.10 -29.87
N ILE A 26 -29.35 3.54 -29.93
CA ILE A 26 -29.75 2.39 -29.12
C ILE A 26 -29.15 1.14 -29.76
N VAL A 27 -28.41 0.39 -28.96
CA VAL A 27 -27.80 -0.90 -29.33
C VAL A 27 -28.40 -2.00 -28.48
N ASN A 28 -28.53 -3.19 -29.07
CA ASN A 28 -28.92 -4.37 -28.32
C ASN A 28 -27.66 -5.10 -27.87
N VAL A 29 -27.52 -5.29 -26.55
CA VAL A 29 -26.40 -6.00 -25.97
C VAL A 29 -26.87 -7.34 -25.45
N ASN A 30 -26.35 -8.41 -26.05
CA ASN A 30 -26.69 -9.78 -25.69
C ASN A 30 -25.58 -10.36 -24.82
N PHE A 31 -25.87 -10.58 -23.54
CA PHE A 31 -25.00 -11.20 -22.56
C PHE A 31 -25.52 -12.57 -22.16
N MET A 32 -25.08 -13.62 -22.86
CA MET A 32 -25.45 -15.02 -22.61
C MET A 32 -26.97 -15.29 -22.65
N VAL A 33 -27.70 -14.96 -21.59
CA VAL A 33 -29.17 -15.09 -21.47
C VAL A 33 -29.86 -13.73 -21.38
N TRP A 34 -29.12 -12.65 -21.10
CA TRP A 34 -29.65 -11.31 -20.97
C TRP A 34 -29.58 -10.55 -22.28
N ASN A 35 -30.65 -9.82 -22.61
CA ASN A 35 -30.72 -8.94 -23.76
C ASN A 35 -31.08 -7.56 -23.20
N LEU A 36 -30.19 -6.59 -23.38
CA LEU A 36 -30.34 -5.23 -22.85
C LEU A 36 -30.31 -4.25 -24.00
N GLN A 37 -31.41 -3.54 -24.19
CA GLN A 37 -31.50 -2.48 -25.18
C GLN A 37 -31.21 -1.14 -24.49
N THR A 38 -30.04 -0.57 -24.76
CA THR A 38 -29.60 0.70 -24.16
C THR A 38 -28.73 1.49 -25.14
N SER A 39 -28.37 2.73 -24.81
CA SER A 39 -27.48 3.51 -25.68
C SER A 39 -26.05 2.97 -25.63
N LEU A 40 -25.33 3.04 -26.76
CA LEU A 40 -23.93 2.59 -26.86
C LEU A 40 -23.04 3.25 -25.79
N VAL A 41 -23.28 4.53 -25.52
CA VAL A 41 -22.51 5.31 -24.54
C VAL A 41 -22.68 4.76 -23.13
N LEU A 42 -23.91 4.40 -22.73
CA LEU A 42 -24.16 3.80 -21.42
C LEU A 42 -23.44 2.45 -21.28
N VAL A 43 -23.36 1.66 -22.34
CA VAL A 43 -22.63 0.38 -22.34
C VAL A 43 -21.13 0.62 -22.09
N ILE A 44 -20.53 1.55 -22.83
CA ILE A 44 -19.10 1.85 -22.73
C ILE A 44 -18.77 2.45 -21.35
N LEU A 45 -19.55 3.43 -20.89
CA LEU A 45 -19.36 4.04 -19.58
C LEU A 45 -19.56 3.04 -18.45
N GLY A 46 -20.58 2.19 -18.53
CA GLY A 46 -20.84 1.14 -17.55
C GLY A 46 -19.68 0.14 -17.47
N ALA A 47 -19.23 -0.37 -18.61
CA ALA A 47 -18.11 -1.32 -18.67
C ALA A 47 -16.79 -0.69 -18.17
N ALA A 48 -16.49 0.54 -18.57
CA ALA A 48 -15.30 1.26 -18.11
C ALA A 48 -15.35 1.53 -16.60
N THR A 49 -16.50 1.91 -16.06
CA THR A 49 -16.68 2.16 -14.62
C THR A 49 -16.49 0.88 -13.82
N LEU A 50 -17.07 -0.24 -14.27
CA LEU A 50 -16.87 -1.55 -13.64
C LEU A 50 -15.41 -1.99 -13.68
N GLY A 51 -14.75 -1.86 -14.83
CA GLY A 51 -13.32 -2.16 -14.97
C GLY A 51 -12.45 -1.31 -14.04
N PHE A 52 -12.73 -0.01 -13.94
CA PHE A 52 -12.06 0.91 -13.02
C PHE A 52 -12.27 0.50 -11.55
N LEU A 53 -13.51 0.16 -11.16
CA LEU A 53 -13.81 -0.31 -9.81
C LEU A 53 -13.06 -1.61 -9.47
N MET A 54 -12.98 -2.55 -10.40
CA MET A 54 -12.18 -3.77 -10.20
C MET A 54 -10.70 -3.44 -10.03
N ALA A 55 -10.12 -2.63 -10.91
CA ALA A 55 -8.72 -2.22 -10.83
C ALA A 55 -8.42 -1.47 -9.51
N LEU A 56 -9.32 -0.58 -9.09
CA LEU A 56 -9.20 0.17 -7.84
C LEU A 56 -9.26 -0.76 -6.62
N SER A 57 -10.13 -1.77 -6.66
CA SER A 57 -10.23 -2.78 -5.61
C SER A 57 -8.94 -3.60 -5.50
N LEU A 58 -8.35 -4.02 -6.62
CA LEU A 58 -7.07 -4.73 -6.64
C LEU A 58 -5.92 -3.85 -6.14
N GLN A 59 -5.88 -2.58 -6.54
CA GLN A 59 -4.89 -1.61 -6.08
C GLN A 59 -4.99 -1.41 -4.57
N LEU A 60 -6.20 -1.25 -4.03
CA LEU A 60 -6.43 -1.09 -2.60
C LEU A 60 -6.00 -2.33 -1.81
N TYR A 61 -6.30 -3.52 -2.31
CA TYR A 61 -5.84 -4.78 -1.72
C TYR A 61 -4.31 -4.87 -1.68
N GLY A 62 -3.65 -4.54 -2.79
CA GLY A 62 -2.18 -4.51 -2.88
C GLY A 62 -1.56 -3.52 -1.89
N GLN A 63 -2.10 -2.31 -1.82
CA GLN A 63 -1.70 -1.27 -0.87
C GLN A 63 -1.81 -1.76 0.58
N MET A 64 -2.93 -2.39 0.97
CA MET A 64 -3.09 -2.93 2.32
C MET A 64 -2.03 -4.00 2.64
N LYS A 65 -1.79 -4.93 1.73
CA LYS A 65 -0.77 -5.97 1.90
C LYS A 65 0.64 -5.37 2.04
N LEU A 66 0.95 -4.33 1.26
CA LEU A 66 2.23 -3.64 1.32
C LEU A 66 2.41 -2.91 2.66
N ARG A 67 1.38 -2.21 3.13
CA ARG A 67 1.38 -1.54 4.44
C ARG A 67 1.61 -2.52 5.58
N TYR A 68 0.99 -3.70 5.53
CA TYR A 68 1.19 -4.74 6.52
C TYR A 68 2.62 -5.30 6.52
N GLN A 69 3.20 -5.52 5.34
CA GLN A 69 4.60 -5.95 5.22
C GLN A 69 5.57 -4.89 5.75
N LEU A 70 5.33 -3.61 5.47
CA LEU A 70 6.13 -2.51 6.00
C LEU A 70 6.07 -2.47 7.54
N TYR A 71 4.88 -2.63 8.12
CA TYR A 71 4.72 -2.69 9.57
C TYR A 71 5.51 -3.86 10.18
N LYS A 72 5.40 -5.06 9.60
CA LYS A 72 6.17 -6.23 10.05
C LYS A 72 7.67 -6.01 9.93
N ALA A 73 8.14 -5.50 8.80
CA ALA A 73 9.55 -5.21 8.57
C ALA A 73 10.10 -4.24 9.62
N GLY A 74 9.36 -3.16 9.92
CA GLY A 74 9.72 -2.22 10.98
C GLY A 74 9.79 -2.85 12.37
N ALA A 75 8.84 -3.74 12.71
CA ALA A 75 8.88 -4.47 13.97
C ALA A 75 10.08 -5.43 14.07
N HIS A 76 10.45 -6.08 12.97
CA HIS A 76 11.65 -6.92 12.91
C HIS A 76 12.92 -6.10 13.10
N ILE A 77 13.06 -4.96 12.41
CA ILE A 77 14.22 -4.07 12.55
C ILE A 77 14.42 -3.67 14.01
N LYS A 78 13.35 -3.18 14.67
CA LYS A 78 13.40 -2.79 16.08
C LYS A 78 13.86 -3.93 16.99
N LYS A 79 13.36 -5.15 16.77
CA LYS A 79 13.75 -6.34 17.55
C LYS A 79 15.23 -6.70 17.34
N LEU A 80 15.73 -6.62 16.12
CA LEU A 80 17.14 -6.88 15.82
C LEU A 80 18.05 -5.81 16.46
N GLU A 81 17.64 -4.54 16.42
CA GLU A 81 18.36 -3.44 17.09
C GLU A 81 18.45 -3.66 18.61
N GLU A 82 17.36 -4.09 19.26
CA GLU A 82 17.34 -4.44 20.68
C GLU A 82 18.27 -5.62 21.01
N GLN A 83 18.31 -6.64 20.15
CA GLN A 83 19.21 -7.79 20.33
C GLN A 83 20.68 -7.41 20.17
N LEU A 84 21.01 -6.56 19.19
CA LEU A 84 22.37 -6.03 19.04
C LEU A 84 22.78 -5.17 20.24
N ALA A 85 21.87 -4.35 20.77
CA ALA A 85 22.12 -3.56 21.97
C ALA A 85 22.41 -4.43 23.20
N GLN A 86 21.68 -5.53 23.38
CA GLN A 86 21.89 -6.49 24.47
C GLN A 86 23.17 -7.32 24.30
N ALA A 87 23.47 -7.77 23.07
CA ALA A 87 24.67 -8.55 22.77
C ALA A 87 25.96 -7.74 22.88
N LYS A 88 25.89 -6.40 22.77
CA LYS A 88 27.03 -5.49 22.97
C LYS A 88 27.32 -5.20 24.46
N GLN A 89 26.49 -5.70 25.38
CA GLN A 89 26.57 -5.39 26.81
C GLN A 89 27.23 -6.44 27.75
N PRO A 90 27.78 -7.58 27.30
CA PRO A 90 28.61 -8.44 28.13
C PRO A 90 30.06 -8.54 27.61
N GLU A 91 30.79 -7.41 27.52
CA GLU A 91 32.24 -7.43 27.23
C GLU A 91 33.03 -6.39 28.04
N ALA A 92 32.51 -5.98 29.21
CA ALA A 92 33.19 -5.04 30.12
C ALA A 92 33.46 -5.60 31.53
N THR A 93 33.28 -6.91 31.76
CA THR A 93 33.42 -7.50 33.11
C THR A 93 34.47 -8.62 33.21
N GLN A 94 35.12 -9.04 32.12
CA GLN A 94 36.10 -10.15 32.18
C GLN A 94 37.56 -9.74 32.39
N ASP A 95 37.93 -8.47 32.29
CA ASP A 95 39.31 -8.03 32.55
C ASP A 95 39.64 -7.78 34.04
N ALA A 96 38.67 -7.85 34.95
CA ALA A 96 38.88 -7.58 36.38
C ALA A 96 39.22 -8.82 37.24
N ALA A 97 39.35 -10.01 36.65
CA ALA A 97 39.49 -11.27 37.40
C ALA A 97 40.90 -11.87 37.46
N ILE A 98 41.95 -11.21 36.92
CA ILE A 98 43.31 -11.79 36.85
C ILE A 98 44.29 -11.22 37.90
N SER A 99 43.94 -10.19 38.67
CA SER A 99 44.86 -9.64 39.70
C SER A 99 44.42 -9.96 41.13
N THR A 100 44.55 -11.22 41.55
CA THR A 100 44.63 -11.58 42.97
C THR A 100 46.10 -11.53 43.44
N PRO A 101 46.47 -10.73 44.46
CA PRO A 101 47.72 -10.94 45.18
C PRO A 101 47.57 -12.10 46.19
N PRO A 102 48.66 -12.82 46.50
CA PRO A 102 48.65 -14.10 47.22
C PRO A 102 48.38 -13.93 48.73
N PRO A 103 47.99 -15.01 49.45
CA PRO A 103 47.66 -14.94 50.86
C PRO A 103 48.92 -14.80 51.72
N SER A 104 48.93 -13.80 52.61
CA SER A 104 49.91 -13.66 53.70
C SER A 104 49.47 -14.49 54.91
N ASN A 105 50.27 -15.47 55.31
CA ASN A 105 50.09 -16.27 56.53
C ASN A 105 51.00 -15.73 57.68
N PRO A 106 50.90 -16.20 58.95
CA PRO A 106 50.33 -15.46 60.07
C PRO A 106 51.43 -15.20 61.17
N PRO A 107 51.10 -14.76 62.40
CA PRO A 107 52.03 -14.02 63.27
C PRO A 107 52.95 -14.89 64.13
N VAL A 108 54.10 -14.33 64.54
CA VAL A 108 54.92 -14.74 65.69
C VAL A 108 55.20 -13.52 66.54
#